data_AF-G3TEX9-F1
#
_entry.id   AF-G3TEX9-F1
#
_cell.length_a   1.000
_cell.length_b   1.000
_cell.length_c   1.000
_cell.angle_alpha   90.00
_cell.angle_beta   90.00
_cell.angle_gamma   90.00
#
_symmetry.space_group_name_H-M   'P 1'
#
loop_
_entity.id
_entity.type
_entity.pdbx_description
1 polymer ?
#
loop_
_entity_poly.entity_id
_entity_poly.type
_entity_poly.pdbx_seq_one_letter_code
_entity_poly.pdbx_strand_id
1 'polypeptide(L)'
;QMHKLLHMLKKEQSIYNTIFHELIRQVSVDCADRGELLSKIRERYVQMLDQIARQMIDFYKDLVAQRIMDQRILEELYNFKNVIEELTRELYLVRQHDIKLTKEAEKAHKDLAQALLDAEKNAKIVEEYHDLYTLQRGRMESDIKLLMTERDIWSSATYKLALKDTADLALLQKLTQKWRNLMNTFKQEVEQSEESTRETLQTVKNGLIKWEKFLKNTVGFRLSCPLRSSPLVITLIEGKKKKKMLNDDKEKYTGDILVSKYDSLKIIKHLQENWADIGLGIFSRHKDMEGNMPSEQLYMEEINKTIGKLYKEYEVRINGDNGISKILPNVISSLDFWTFKLENLLGFSEIPLEELEGFDKKVDEMASQLDTLLSIIGTVPQQADVDSGS
;
A
#
# COMPACT_ATOMS: atom_id res chain seq x y z
N GLN A 1 -110.81 67.30 -32.85
CA GLN A 1 -112.23 67.15 -33.24
C GLN A 1 -113.19 67.22 -32.06
N MET A 2 -112.91 66.60 -30.89
CA MET A 2 -113.80 66.69 -29.72
C MET A 2 -113.91 68.09 -29.07
N HIS A 3 -112.87 68.93 -29.09
CA HIS A 3 -112.98 70.34 -28.64
C HIS A 3 -114.04 71.14 -29.41
N LYS A 4 -114.25 70.83 -30.70
CA LYS A 4 -115.32 71.43 -31.52
C LYS A 4 -116.72 70.96 -31.09
N LEU A 5 -116.85 69.70 -30.67
CA LEU A 5 -118.11 69.11 -30.17
C LEU A 5 -118.51 69.71 -28.81
N LEU A 6 -117.57 69.86 -27.88
CA LEU A 6 -117.80 70.55 -26.59
C LEU A 6 -118.24 72.00 -26.78
N HIS A 7 -117.64 72.70 -27.75
CA HIS A 7 -118.03 74.05 -28.10
C HIS A 7 -119.44 74.12 -28.73
N MET A 8 -119.81 73.15 -29.57
CA MET A 8 -121.17 73.05 -30.13
C MET A 8 -122.22 72.80 -29.04
N LEU A 9 -121.92 71.92 -28.10
CA LEU A 9 -122.83 71.53 -27.01
C LEU A 9 -123.13 72.71 -26.07
N LYS A 10 -122.12 73.54 -25.75
CA LYS A 10 -122.33 74.81 -25.02
C LYS A 10 -123.20 75.80 -25.78
N LYS A 11 -123.03 75.89 -27.11
CA LYS A 11 -123.81 76.80 -27.96
C LYS A 11 -125.29 76.38 -27.99
N GLU A 12 -125.57 75.09 -28.16
CA GLU A 12 -126.92 74.54 -28.08
C GLU A 12 -127.56 74.72 -26.70
N GLN A 13 -126.81 74.50 -25.61
CA GLN A 13 -127.32 74.73 -24.25
C GLN A 13 -127.76 76.19 -24.02
N SER A 14 -127.04 77.16 -24.60
CA SER A 14 -127.43 78.58 -24.55
C SER A 14 -128.74 78.86 -25.29
N ILE A 15 -128.91 78.26 -26.47
CA ILE A 15 -130.14 78.38 -27.27
C ILE A 15 -131.33 77.76 -26.51
N TYR A 16 -131.16 76.53 -26.03
CA TYR A 16 -132.17 75.83 -25.24
C TYR A 16 -132.58 76.62 -23.99
N ASN A 17 -131.61 77.18 -23.25
CA ASN A 17 -131.91 78.00 -22.08
C ASN A 17 -132.75 79.22 -22.42
N THR A 18 -132.42 79.93 -23.51
CA THR A 18 -133.15 81.13 -23.94
C THR A 18 -134.61 80.81 -24.28
N ILE A 19 -134.84 79.76 -25.08
CA ILE A 19 -136.17 79.35 -25.52
C ILE A 19 -137.02 78.88 -24.34
N PHE A 20 -136.48 78.01 -23.48
CA PHE A 20 -137.22 77.52 -22.32
C PHE A 20 -137.50 78.62 -21.30
N HIS A 21 -136.60 79.61 -21.13
CA HIS A 21 -136.88 80.75 -20.26
C HIS A 21 -138.10 81.55 -20.72
N GLU A 22 -138.24 81.78 -22.02
CA GLU A 22 -139.35 82.54 -22.59
C GLU A 22 -140.66 81.73 -22.60
N LEU A 23 -140.59 80.43 -22.91
CA LEU A 23 -141.76 79.54 -22.84
C LEU A 23 -142.32 79.43 -21.41
N ILE A 24 -141.46 79.29 -20.40
CA ILE A 24 -141.89 79.28 -18.99
C ILE A 24 -142.56 80.61 -18.63
N ARG A 25 -141.99 81.74 -19.08
CA ARG A 25 -142.52 83.07 -18.82
C ARG A 25 -143.94 83.24 -19.39
N GLN A 26 -144.19 82.79 -20.61
CA GLN A 26 -145.50 82.90 -21.25
C GLN A 26 -146.54 81.98 -20.61
N VAL A 27 -146.18 80.73 -20.29
CA VAL A 27 -147.12 79.72 -19.78
C VAL A 27 -147.48 79.93 -18.30
N SER A 28 -146.58 80.48 -17.48
CA SER A 28 -146.88 80.80 -16.08
C SER A 28 -147.93 81.90 -15.89
N VAL A 29 -148.16 82.76 -16.90
CA VAL A 29 -149.15 83.84 -16.82
C VAL A 29 -150.59 83.29 -16.88
N ASP A 30 -150.82 82.23 -17.67
CA ASP A 30 -152.13 81.59 -17.76
C ASP A 30 -152.34 80.51 -16.69
N CYS A 31 -151.28 79.77 -16.31
CA CYS A 31 -151.37 78.71 -15.30
C CYS A 31 -150.00 78.40 -14.67
N ALA A 32 -149.84 78.73 -13.38
CA ALA A 32 -148.56 78.61 -12.67
C ALA A 32 -147.99 77.17 -12.63
N ASP A 33 -148.85 76.16 -12.47
CA ASP A 33 -148.42 74.75 -12.35
C ASP A 33 -147.74 74.23 -13.63
N ARG A 34 -148.17 74.69 -14.81
CA ARG A 34 -147.56 74.30 -16.09
C ARG A 34 -146.18 74.95 -16.29
N GLY A 35 -146.01 76.18 -15.81
CA GLY A 35 -144.72 76.86 -15.83
C GLY A 35 -143.68 76.18 -14.95
N GLU A 36 -144.07 75.70 -13.76
CA GLU A 36 -143.18 74.93 -12.88
C GLU A 36 -142.73 73.61 -13.55
N LEU A 37 -143.64 72.92 -14.24
CA LEU A 37 -143.32 71.70 -14.97
C LEU A 37 -142.26 71.94 -16.06
N LEU A 38 -142.40 73.03 -16.84
CA LEU A 38 -141.43 73.42 -17.86
C LEU A 38 -140.06 73.81 -17.26
N SER A 39 -140.04 74.44 -16.08
CA SER A 39 -138.79 74.72 -15.36
C SER A 39 -138.07 73.44 -14.93
N LYS A 40 -138.80 72.45 -14.40
CA LYS A 40 -138.23 71.13 -14.07
C LYS A 40 -137.71 70.41 -15.32
N ILE A 41 -138.36 70.56 -16.47
CA ILE A 41 -137.86 70.02 -17.74
C ILE A 41 -136.56 70.73 -18.16
N ARG A 42 -136.50 72.06 -18.07
CA ARG A 42 -135.29 72.84 -18.37
C ARG A 42 -134.11 72.41 -17.50
N GLU A 43 -134.32 72.32 -16.19
CA GLU A 43 -133.28 71.88 -15.24
C GLU A 43 -132.75 70.49 -15.59
N ARG A 44 -133.63 69.54 -15.92
CA ARG A 44 -133.22 68.20 -16.38
C ARG A 44 -132.38 68.25 -17.65
N TYR A 45 -132.76 69.06 -18.64
CA TYR A 45 -131.98 69.19 -19.87
C TYR A 45 -130.62 69.84 -19.66
N VAL A 46 -130.55 70.87 -18.80
CA VAL A 46 -129.27 71.52 -18.43
C VAL A 46 -128.36 70.54 -17.71
N GLN A 47 -128.89 69.76 -16.75
CA GLN A 47 -128.12 68.74 -16.04
C GLN A 47 -127.62 67.65 -16.99
N MET A 48 -128.47 67.18 -17.90
CA MET A 48 -128.10 66.16 -18.88
C MET A 48 -127.00 66.66 -19.83
N LEU A 49 -127.10 67.88 -20.37
CA LEU A 49 -126.08 68.44 -21.26
C LEU A 49 -124.75 68.68 -20.54
N ASP A 50 -124.78 69.17 -19.29
CA ASP A 50 -123.58 69.35 -18.48
C ASP A 50 -122.93 68.01 -18.09
N GLN A 51 -123.73 66.98 -17.83
CA GLN A 51 -123.24 65.62 -17.59
C GLN A 51 -122.57 65.02 -18.83
N ILE A 52 -123.14 65.22 -20.02
CA ILE A 52 -122.52 64.80 -21.30
C ILE A 52 -121.19 65.53 -21.52
N ALA A 53 -121.13 66.83 -21.23
CA ALA A 53 -119.90 67.62 -21.37
C ALA A 53 -118.80 67.13 -20.41
N ARG A 54 -119.14 66.84 -19.15
CA ARG A 54 -118.20 66.26 -18.17
C ARG A 54 -117.70 64.89 -18.60
N GLN A 55 -118.60 64.00 -19.04
CA GLN A 55 -118.21 62.67 -19.55
C GLN A 55 -117.27 62.75 -20.75
N MET A 56 -117.47 63.71 -21.67
CA MET A 56 -116.53 63.91 -22.78
C MET A 56 -115.15 64.38 -22.35
N ILE A 57 -115.05 65.24 -21.32
CA ILE A 57 -113.77 65.71 -20.79
C ILE A 57 -113.03 64.57 -20.11
N ASP A 58 -113.72 63.77 -19.32
CA ASP A 58 -113.13 62.62 -18.63
C ASP A 58 -112.66 61.57 -19.65
N PHE A 59 -113.47 61.28 -20.68
CA PHE A 59 -113.05 60.42 -21.79
C PHE A 59 -111.80 60.93 -22.52
N TYR A 60 -111.65 62.25 -22.70
CA TYR A 60 -110.45 62.82 -23.30
C TYR A 60 -109.22 62.69 -22.42
N LYS A 61 -109.36 62.93 -21.10
CA LYS A 61 -108.27 62.74 -20.13
C LYS A 61 -107.82 61.28 -20.12
N ASP A 62 -108.76 60.35 -20.11
CA ASP A 62 -108.48 58.91 -20.16
C ASP A 62 -107.77 58.52 -21.46
N LEU A 63 -108.23 59.05 -22.61
CA LEU A 63 -107.60 58.78 -23.90
C LEU A 63 -106.17 59.32 -24.00
N VAL A 64 -105.90 60.50 -23.45
CA VAL A 64 -104.54 61.07 -23.39
C VAL A 64 -103.66 60.30 -22.41
N ALA A 65 -104.17 59.96 -21.24
CA ALA A 65 -103.45 59.13 -20.26
C ALA A 65 -103.11 57.76 -20.84
N GLN A 66 -104.05 57.13 -21.57
CA GLN A 66 -103.83 55.87 -22.27
C GLN A 66 -102.73 56.01 -23.33
N ARG A 67 -102.75 57.08 -24.14
CA ARG A 67 -101.70 57.31 -25.14
C ARG A 67 -100.31 57.53 -24.50
N ILE A 68 -100.22 58.25 -23.39
CA ILE A 68 -98.95 58.45 -22.65
C ILE A 68 -98.46 57.12 -22.06
N MET A 69 -99.37 56.32 -21.50
CA MET A 69 -99.07 55.00 -20.98
C MET A 69 -98.56 54.06 -22.09
N ASP A 70 -99.23 54.04 -23.24
CA ASP A 70 -98.83 53.25 -24.40
C ASP A 70 -97.42 53.64 -24.88
N GLN A 71 -97.11 54.95 -24.92
CA GLN A 71 -95.78 55.42 -25.28
C GLN A 71 -94.70 54.96 -24.29
N ARG A 72 -94.97 55.02 -22.99
CA ARG A 72 -94.03 54.56 -21.96
C ARG A 72 -93.84 53.05 -22.01
N ILE A 73 -94.91 52.29 -22.23
CA ILE A 73 -94.84 50.83 -22.43
C ILE A 73 -93.96 50.51 -23.65
N LEU A 74 -94.12 51.24 -24.76
CA LEU A 74 -93.28 51.04 -25.94
C LEU A 74 -91.80 51.34 -25.67
N GLU A 75 -91.49 52.40 -24.93
CA GLU A 75 -90.11 52.73 -24.52
C GLU A 75 -89.51 51.65 -23.62
N GLU A 76 -90.25 51.17 -22.62
CA GLU A 76 -89.79 50.08 -21.74
C GLU A 76 -89.63 48.76 -22.50
N LEU A 77 -90.52 48.44 -23.44
CA LEU A 77 -90.40 47.27 -24.30
C LEU A 77 -89.16 47.36 -25.19
N TYR A 78 -88.81 48.55 -25.68
CA TYR A 78 -87.59 48.77 -26.46
C TYR A 78 -86.34 48.60 -25.59
N ASN A 79 -86.32 49.17 -24.39
CA ASN A 79 -85.21 48.99 -23.44
C ASN A 79 -85.05 47.52 -23.05
N PHE A 80 -86.15 46.83 -22.73
CA PHE A 80 -86.16 45.42 -22.40
C PHE A 80 -85.63 44.56 -23.57
N LYS A 81 -86.04 44.87 -24.80
CA LYS A 81 -85.50 44.22 -26.00
C LYS A 81 -83.99 44.40 -26.11
N ASN A 82 -83.46 45.61 -25.91
CA ASN A 82 -82.02 45.87 -26.00
C ASN A 82 -81.24 45.08 -24.93
N VAL A 83 -81.74 45.05 -23.69
CA VAL A 83 -81.12 44.27 -22.59
C VAL A 83 -81.14 42.78 -22.90
N ILE A 84 -82.25 42.25 -23.45
CA ILE A 84 -82.32 40.85 -23.87
C ILE A 84 -81.32 40.57 -24.99
N GLU A 85 -81.19 41.44 -25.98
CA GLU A 85 -80.25 41.27 -27.10
C GLU A 85 -78.80 41.27 -26.59
N GLU A 86 -78.45 42.15 -25.66
CA GLU A 86 -77.13 42.20 -25.03
C GLU A 86 -76.84 40.93 -24.20
N LEU A 87 -77.76 40.54 -23.31
CA LEU A 87 -77.65 39.30 -22.54
C LEU A 87 -77.54 38.06 -23.44
N THR A 88 -78.29 38.02 -24.54
CA THR A 88 -78.22 36.91 -25.50
C THR A 88 -76.84 36.84 -26.17
N ARG A 89 -76.26 38.00 -26.51
CA ARG A 89 -74.91 38.09 -27.08
C ARG A 89 -73.85 37.66 -26.07
N GLU A 90 -73.93 38.13 -24.82
CA GLU A 90 -73.00 37.72 -23.76
C GLU A 90 -73.09 36.21 -23.49
N LEU A 91 -74.30 35.67 -23.40
CA LEU A 91 -74.53 34.24 -23.18
C LEU A 91 -73.95 33.40 -24.33
N TYR A 92 -74.05 33.88 -25.57
CA TYR A 92 -73.40 33.25 -26.72
C TYR A 92 -71.87 33.23 -26.58
N LEU A 93 -71.25 34.35 -26.19
CA LEU A 93 -69.80 34.44 -25.98
C LEU A 93 -69.34 33.54 -24.83
N VAL A 94 -70.08 33.52 -23.71
CA VAL A 94 -69.79 32.66 -22.55
C VAL A 94 -69.87 31.19 -22.97
N ARG A 95 -70.89 30.77 -23.72
CA ARG A 95 -70.98 29.39 -24.23
C ARG A 95 -69.83 29.04 -25.16
N GLN A 96 -69.43 29.94 -26.05
CA GLN A 96 -68.27 29.70 -26.91
C GLN A 96 -66.98 29.56 -26.09
N HIS A 97 -66.80 30.39 -25.07
CA HIS A 97 -65.65 30.31 -24.18
C HIS A 97 -65.67 29.02 -23.35
N ASP A 98 -66.82 28.63 -22.82
CA ASP A 98 -67.00 27.39 -22.06
C ASP A 98 -66.67 26.16 -22.91
N ILE A 99 -67.11 26.12 -24.17
CA ILE A 99 -66.74 25.05 -25.13
C ILE A 99 -65.23 25.03 -25.41
N LYS A 100 -64.55 26.19 -25.44
CA LYS A 100 -63.10 26.25 -25.63
C LYS A 100 -62.35 25.78 -24.40
N LEU A 101 -62.72 26.30 -23.23
CA LEU A 101 -62.14 25.91 -21.94
C LEU A 101 -62.30 24.42 -21.67
N THR A 102 -63.47 23.84 -21.95
CA THR A 102 -63.71 22.40 -21.78
C THR A 102 -62.79 21.57 -22.70
N LYS A 103 -62.64 21.95 -23.98
CA LYS A 103 -61.69 21.28 -24.89
C LYS A 103 -60.24 21.41 -24.45
N GLU A 104 -59.84 22.59 -23.98
CA GLU A 104 -58.49 22.81 -23.46
C GLU A 104 -58.24 22.03 -22.17
N ALA A 105 -59.23 21.95 -21.28
CA ALA A 105 -59.18 21.15 -20.07
C ALA A 105 -59.11 19.65 -20.38
N GLU A 106 -59.91 19.14 -21.32
CA GLU A 106 -59.86 17.75 -21.78
C GLU A 106 -58.49 17.41 -22.38
N LYS A 107 -57.94 18.31 -23.21
CA LYS A 107 -56.60 18.15 -23.77
C LYS A 107 -55.54 18.14 -22.66
N ALA A 108 -55.59 19.09 -21.73
CA ALA A 108 -54.66 19.15 -20.61
C ALA A 108 -54.74 17.90 -19.72
N HIS A 109 -55.95 17.38 -19.47
CA HIS A 109 -56.15 16.13 -18.75
C HIS A 109 -55.54 14.93 -19.47
N LYS A 110 -55.71 14.85 -20.80
CA LYS A 110 -55.11 13.79 -21.60
C LYS A 110 -53.58 13.87 -21.61
N ASP A 111 -53.02 15.06 -21.79
CA ASP A 111 -51.58 15.30 -21.80
C ASP A 111 -50.98 14.99 -20.41
N LEU A 112 -51.67 15.36 -19.33
CA LEU A 112 -51.25 15.06 -17.96
C LEU A 112 -51.34 13.55 -17.65
N ALA A 113 -52.38 12.86 -18.11
CA ALA A 113 -52.49 11.42 -17.96
C ALA A 113 -51.34 10.68 -18.68
N GLN A 114 -50.97 11.13 -19.88
CA GLN A 114 -49.83 10.57 -20.60
C GLN A 114 -48.51 10.85 -19.88
N ALA A 115 -48.29 12.09 -19.40
CA ALA A 115 -47.11 12.46 -18.65
C ALA A 115 -46.95 11.64 -17.35
N LEU A 116 -48.06 11.35 -16.66
CA LEU A 116 -48.05 10.49 -15.46
C LEU A 116 -47.64 9.06 -15.80
N LEU A 117 -48.19 8.47 -16.87
CA LEU A 117 -47.81 7.12 -17.33
C LEU A 117 -46.33 7.04 -17.71
N ASP A 118 -45.81 8.06 -18.38
CA ASP A 118 -44.40 8.09 -18.77
C ASP A 118 -43.48 8.33 -17.56
N ALA A 119 -43.91 9.16 -16.60
CA ALA A 119 -43.19 9.35 -15.33
C ALA A 119 -43.13 8.05 -14.51
N GLU A 120 -44.23 7.29 -14.45
CA GLU A 120 -44.26 6.00 -13.76
C GLU A 120 -43.30 4.98 -14.40
N LYS A 121 -43.31 4.88 -15.74
CA LYS A 121 -42.35 4.03 -16.47
C LYS A 121 -40.90 4.45 -16.22
N ASN A 122 -40.63 5.75 -16.29
CA ASN A 122 -39.29 6.28 -16.06
C ASN A 122 -38.83 6.02 -14.62
N ALA A 123 -39.71 6.19 -13.62
CA ALA A 123 -39.40 5.89 -12.22
C ALA A 123 -39.02 4.42 -12.04
N LYS A 124 -39.77 3.50 -12.66
CA LYS A 124 -39.46 2.06 -12.62
C LYS A 124 -38.11 1.74 -13.26
N ILE A 125 -37.80 2.33 -14.41
CA ILE A 125 -36.50 2.14 -15.07
C ILE A 125 -35.36 2.64 -14.18
N VAL A 126 -35.52 3.80 -13.53
CA VAL A 126 -34.52 4.35 -12.61
C VAL A 126 -34.30 3.44 -11.40
N GLU A 127 -35.36 2.84 -10.86
CA GLU A 127 -35.29 1.85 -9.79
C GLU A 127 -34.51 0.61 -10.23
N GLU A 128 -34.82 0.04 -11.41
CA GLU A 128 -34.09 -1.10 -11.96
C GLU A 128 -32.59 -0.79 -12.19
N TYR A 129 -32.27 0.42 -12.67
CA TYR A 129 -30.87 0.86 -12.80
C TYR A 129 -30.17 0.99 -11.45
N HIS A 130 -30.87 1.49 -10.43
CA HIS A 130 -30.34 1.59 -9.08
C HIS A 130 -30.01 0.20 -8.51
N ASP A 131 -30.91 -0.76 -8.68
CA ASP A 131 -30.70 -2.15 -8.26
C ASP A 131 -29.51 -2.79 -8.98
N LEU A 132 -29.39 -2.59 -10.30
CA LEU A 132 -28.26 -3.10 -11.06
C LEU A 132 -26.94 -2.47 -10.61
N TYR A 133 -26.93 -1.16 -10.34
CA TYR A 133 -25.74 -0.45 -9.86
C TYR A 133 -25.33 -0.92 -8.47
N THR A 134 -26.27 -1.09 -7.53
CA THR A 134 -25.97 -1.59 -6.18
C THR A 134 -25.41 -3.01 -6.23
N LEU A 135 -25.96 -3.88 -7.07
CA LEU A 135 -25.42 -5.22 -7.31
C LEU A 135 -24.00 -5.19 -7.90
N GLN A 136 -23.76 -4.35 -8.91
CA GLN A 136 -22.42 -4.22 -9.51
C GLN A 136 -21.41 -3.69 -8.50
N ARG A 137 -21.79 -2.66 -7.74
CA ARG A 137 -20.97 -2.09 -6.68
C ARG A 137 -20.63 -3.13 -5.62
N GLY A 138 -21.60 -3.93 -5.18
CA GLY A 138 -21.38 -5.00 -4.21
C GLY A 138 -20.40 -6.08 -4.71
N ARG A 139 -20.48 -6.46 -6.00
CA ARG A 139 -19.51 -7.38 -6.61
C ARG A 139 -18.10 -6.78 -6.63
N MET A 140 -17.97 -5.55 -7.12
CA MET A 140 -16.67 -4.88 -7.21
C MET A 140 -16.03 -4.63 -5.85
N GLU A 141 -16.82 -4.25 -4.83
CA GLU A 141 -16.34 -4.12 -3.45
C GLU A 141 -15.87 -5.46 -2.88
N SER A 142 -16.51 -6.58 -3.26
CA SER A 142 -16.10 -7.92 -2.84
C SER A 142 -14.79 -8.34 -3.52
N ASP A 143 -14.65 -8.10 -4.82
CA ASP A 143 -13.42 -8.38 -5.58
C ASP A 143 -12.24 -7.56 -5.03
N ILE A 144 -12.45 -6.27 -4.75
CA ILE A 144 -11.43 -5.41 -4.14
C ILE A 144 -11.01 -5.95 -2.78
N LYS A 145 -11.96 -6.40 -1.93
CA LYS A 145 -11.63 -7.00 -0.63
C LYS A 145 -10.75 -8.25 -0.80
N LEU A 146 -11.09 -9.13 -1.73
CA LEU A 146 -10.28 -10.33 -2.01
C LEU A 146 -8.86 -9.95 -2.45
N LEU A 147 -8.73 -9.05 -3.43
CA LEU A 147 -7.43 -8.56 -3.90
C LEU A 147 -6.62 -7.89 -2.79
N MET A 148 -7.27 -7.14 -1.89
CA MET A 148 -6.60 -6.57 -0.72
C MET A 148 -6.06 -7.65 0.21
N THR A 149 -6.83 -8.71 0.49
CA THR A 149 -6.37 -9.82 1.32
C THR A 149 -5.22 -10.59 0.67
N GLU A 150 -5.28 -10.86 -0.62
CA GLU A 150 -4.18 -11.51 -1.36
C GLU A 150 -2.92 -10.65 -1.33
N ARG A 151 -3.05 -9.35 -1.61
CA ARG A 151 -1.94 -8.40 -1.50
C ARG A 151 -1.33 -8.42 -0.10
N ASP A 152 -2.13 -8.44 0.95
CA ASP A 152 -1.63 -8.44 2.33
C ASP A 152 -0.90 -9.74 2.68
N ILE A 153 -1.39 -10.89 2.17
CA ILE A 153 -0.70 -12.18 2.28
C ILE A 153 0.65 -12.13 1.56
N TRP A 154 0.66 -11.68 0.30
CA TRP A 154 1.89 -11.52 -0.48
C TRP A 154 2.88 -10.57 0.20
N SER A 155 2.40 -9.43 0.67
CA SER A 155 3.22 -8.43 1.38
C SER A 155 3.78 -8.97 2.69
N SER A 156 2.99 -9.74 3.44
CA SER A 156 3.47 -10.39 4.67
C SER A 156 4.51 -11.46 4.38
N ALA A 157 4.32 -12.26 3.32
CA ALA A 157 5.25 -13.31 2.92
C ALA A 157 6.59 -12.72 2.47
N THR A 158 6.58 -11.70 1.61
CA THR A 158 7.80 -11.02 1.15
C THR A 158 8.52 -10.32 2.29
N TYR A 159 7.79 -9.68 3.21
CA TYR A 159 8.38 -9.07 4.41
C TYR A 159 9.05 -10.12 5.32
N LYS A 160 8.41 -11.26 5.59
CA LYS A 160 8.99 -12.35 6.38
C LYS A 160 10.25 -12.93 5.73
N LEU A 161 10.24 -13.09 4.40
CA LEU A 161 11.40 -13.54 3.64
C LEU A 161 12.57 -12.56 3.80
N ALA A 162 12.33 -11.27 3.53
CA ALA A 162 13.34 -10.22 3.65
C ALA A 162 13.91 -10.10 5.08
N LEU A 163 13.06 -10.24 6.10
CA LEU A 163 13.51 -10.27 7.49
C LEU A 163 14.43 -11.46 7.78
N LYS A 164 14.08 -12.65 7.29
CA LYS A 164 14.90 -13.85 7.45
C LYS A 164 16.25 -13.71 6.75
N ASP A 165 16.26 -13.21 5.51
CA ASP A 165 17.50 -12.99 4.77
C ASP A 165 18.39 -11.96 5.45
N THR A 166 17.80 -10.87 5.97
CA THR A 166 18.55 -9.86 6.74
C THR A 166 19.16 -10.45 8.01
N ALA A 167 18.42 -11.28 8.75
CA ALA A 167 18.92 -11.93 9.96
C ALA A 167 20.03 -12.94 9.66
N ASP A 168 19.85 -13.77 8.64
CA ASP A 168 20.84 -14.77 8.21
C ASP A 168 22.11 -14.10 7.67
N LEU A 169 21.99 -13.00 6.91
CA LEU A 169 23.13 -12.20 6.44
C LEU A 169 23.93 -11.60 7.61
N ALA A 170 23.25 -11.04 8.61
CA ALA A 170 23.90 -10.51 9.81
C ALA A 170 24.63 -11.63 10.60
N LEU A 171 24.01 -12.80 10.71
CA LEU A 171 24.63 -13.97 11.33
C LEU A 171 25.84 -14.47 10.54
N LEU A 172 25.72 -14.55 9.21
CA LEU A 172 26.80 -14.92 8.30
C LEU A 172 28.01 -13.98 8.46
N GLN A 173 27.77 -12.66 8.49
CA GLN A 173 28.82 -11.67 8.71
C GLN A 173 29.49 -11.85 10.08
N LYS A 174 28.72 -12.11 11.13
CA LYS A 174 29.26 -12.34 12.48
C LYS A 174 30.11 -13.60 12.54
N LEU A 175 29.64 -14.70 11.95
CA LEU A 175 30.37 -15.98 11.96
C LEU A 175 31.63 -15.93 11.11
N THR A 176 31.57 -15.34 9.91
CA THR A 176 32.75 -15.16 9.06
C THR A 176 33.80 -14.25 9.70
N GLN A 177 33.38 -13.20 10.41
CA GLN A 177 34.32 -12.36 11.18
C GLN A 177 34.95 -13.12 12.36
N LYS A 178 34.17 -13.92 13.09
CA LYS A 178 34.69 -14.76 14.19
C LYS A 178 35.68 -15.80 13.65
N TRP A 179 35.33 -16.44 12.54
CA TRP A 179 36.20 -17.38 11.82
C TRP A 179 37.51 -16.70 11.41
N ARG A 180 37.44 -15.53 10.78
CA ARG A 180 38.62 -14.74 10.37
C ARG A 180 39.54 -14.43 11.55
N ASN A 181 38.98 -14.00 12.68
CA ASN A 181 39.76 -13.68 13.87
C ASN A 181 40.49 -14.93 14.41
N LEU A 182 39.76 -16.04 14.61
CA LEU A 182 40.35 -17.29 15.09
C LEU A 182 41.38 -17.85 14.12
N MET A 183 41.12 -17.79 12.82
CA MET A 183 42.05 -18.26 11.80
C MET A 183 43.34 -17.42 11.78
N ASN A 184 43.24 -16.10 11.93
CA ASN A 184 44.41 -15.23 12.01
C ASN A 184 45.23 -15.47 13.28
N THR A 185 44.57 -15.65 14.42
CA THR A 185 45.25 -16.00 15.68
C THR A 185 45.95 -17.35 15.54
N PHE A 186 45.26 -18.36 15.01
CA PHE A 186 45.83 -19.68 14.78
C PHE A 186 47.01 -19.65 13.81
N LYS A 187 46.89 -18.91 12.70
CA LYS A 187 47.99 -18.68 11.76
C LYS A 187 49.22 -18.10 12.46
N GLN A 188 49.02 -17.05 13.26
CA GLN A 188 50.11 -16.41 14.00
C GLN A 188 50.75 -17.36 15.01
N GLU A 189 49.96 -18.17 15.71
CA GLU A 189 50.47 -19.19 16.65
C GLU A 189 51.35 -20.22 15.93
N VAL A 190 50.93 -20.70 14.76
CA VAL A 190 51.73 -21.63 13.94
C VAL A 190 53.01 -20.96 13.43
N GLU A 191 52.92 -19.75 12.87
CA GLU A 191 54.08 -19.01 12.36
C GLU A 191 55.10 -18.69 13.47
N GLN A 192 54.65 -18.30 14.66
CA GLN A 192 55.52 -18.07 15.82
C GLN A 192 56.16 -19.37 16.33
N SER A 193 55.39 -20.48 16.35
CA SER A 193 55.91 -21.79 16.72
C SER A 193 56.99 -22.25 15.73
N GLU A 194 56.79 -22.03 14.43
CA GLU A 194 57.74 -22.35 13.36
C GLU A 194 59.00 -21.47 13.45
N GLU A 195 58.86 -20.16 13.67
CA GLU A 195 60.00 -19.25 13.81
C GLU A 195 60.84 -19.58 15.06
N SER A 196 60.20 -19.84 16.20
CA SER A 196 60.88 -20.29 17.42
C SER A 196 61.67 -21.59 17.21
N THR A 197 61.12 -22.52 16.41
CA THR A 197 61.79 -23.77 16.04
C THR A 197 62.98 -23.48 15.11
N ARG A 198 62.81 -22.59 14.13
CA ARG A 198 63.86 -22.16 13.20
C ARG A 198 65.04 -21.50 13.93
N GLU A 199 64.78 -20.59 14.86
CA GLU A 199 65.80 -19.96 15.72
C GLU A 199 66.56 -20.99 16.57
N THR A 200 65.84 -21.96 17.13
CA THR A 200 66.42 -23.04 17.93
C THR A 200 67.33 -23.92 17.08
N LEU A 201 66.87 -24.37 15.91
CA LEU A 201 67.68 -25.16 14.99
C LEU A 201 68.92 -24.40 14.50
N GLN A 202 68.79 -23.10 14.22
CA GLN A 202 69.92 -22.26 13.82
C GLN A 202 70.94 -22.12 14.96
N THR A 203 70.46 -21.97 16.20
CA THR A 203 71.31 -21.92 17.40
C THR A 203 72.05 -23.23 17.60
N VAL A 204 71.37 -24.37 17.44
CA VAL A 204 71.97 -25.70 17.52
C VAL A 204 73.01 -25.89 16.40
N LYS A 205 72.67 -25.55 15.16
CA LYS A 205 73.59 -25.62 14.00
C LYS A 205 74.86 -24.81 14.23
N ASN A 206 74.73 -23.54 14.60
CA ASN A 206 75.85 -22.67 14.91
C ASN A 206 76.69 -23.24 16.06
N GLY A 207 76.02 -23.83 17.04
CA GLY A 207 76.64 -24.53 18.15
C GLY A 207 77.41 -25.79 17.75
N LEU A 208 76.95 -26.55 16.75
CA LEU A 208 77.64 -27.72 16.21
C LEU A 208 78.87 -27.30 15.39
N ILE A 209 78.76 -26.27 14.55
CA ILE A 209 79.90 -25.75 13.76
C ILE A 209 81.00 -25.19 14.68
N LYS A 210 80.62 -24.50 15.76
CA LYS A 210 81.59 -24.05 16.79
C LYS A 210 82.28 -25.24 17.46
N TRP A 211 81.54 -26.31 17.72
CA TRP A 211 82.07 -27.52 18.33
C TRP A 211 83.09 -28.22 17.41
N GLU A 212 82.74 -28.38 16.15
CA GLU A 212 83.61 -28.93 15.10
C GLU A 212 84.92 -28.13 14.97
N LYS A 213 84.83 -26.79 14.88
CA LYS A 213 86.00 -25.90 14.86
C LYS A 213 86.85 -26.01 16.12
N PHE A 214 86.21 -26.10 17.29
CA PHE A 214 86.90 -26.25 18.57
C PHE A 214 87.67 -27.57 18.64
N LEU A 215 87.08 -28.67 18.18
CA LEU A 215 87.73 -29.97 18.15
C LEU A 215 88.90 -30.00 17.16
N LYS A 216 88.74 -29.48 15.93
CA LYS A 216 89.82 -29.36 14.96
C LYS A 216 91.01 -28.54 15.50
N ASN A 217 90.74 -27.44 16.19
CA ASN A 217 91.78 -26.62 16.82
C ASN A 217 92.44 -27.30 18.04
N THR A 218 91.67 -28.09 18.80
CA THR A 218 92.19 -28.83 19.98
C THR A 218 93.07 -30.01 19.58
N VAL A 219 92.77 -30.65 18.43
CA VAL A 219 93.60 -31.72 17.83
C VAL A 219 94.92 -31.16 17.33
N GLY A 220 94.92 -29.96 16.76
CA GLY A 220 96.14 -29.25 16.40
C GLY A 220 97.05 -28.89 17.60
N PHE A 221 96.52 -28.93 18.83
CA PHE A 221 97.24 -28.53 20.05
C PHE A 221 97.78 -29.69 20.90
N ARG A 222 97.56 -30.97 20.55
CA ARG A 222 98.15 -32.06 21.36
C ARG A 222 99.59 -32.38 20.97
N LEU A 223 100.50 -31.66 21.63
CA LEU A 223 101.68 -32.28 22.25
C LEU A 223 101.80 -32.04 23.76
N SER A 224 100.95 -31.24 24.43
CA SER A 224 100.95 -31.20 25.91
C SER A 224 99.71 -30.54 26.53
N CYS A 225 98.70 -31.29 26.98
CA CYS A 225 97.86 -30.82 28.08
C CYS A 225 97.11 -31.97 28.78
N PRO A 226 97.05 -32.00 30.13
CA PRO A 226 96.28 -33.00 30.87
C PRO A 226 94.78 -32.76 30.71
N LEU A 227 94.06 -33.81 30.34
CA LEU A 227 92.66 -33.79 29.90
C LEU A 227 91.62 -33.55 31.01
N ARG A 228 91.98 -32.91 32.13
CA ARG A 228 91.14 -32.93 33.34
C ARG A 228 90.37 -31.67 33.72
N SER A 229 90.55 -30.52 33.07
CA SER A 229 89.77 -29.34 33.45
C SER A 229 89.53 -28.34 32.31
N SER A 230 88.25 -28.01 32.14
CA SER A 230 87.66 -26.84 31.44
C SER A 230 87.01 -27.09 30.07
N PRO A 231 87.69 -27.35 28.94
CA PRO A 231 87.03 -27.13 27.64
C PRO A 231 86.05 -28.22 27.19
N LEU A 232 86.37 -29.51 27.42
CA LEU A 232 85.47 -30.63 27.06
C LEU A 232 84.21 -30.66 27.93
N VAL A 233 84.32 -30.29 29.21
CA VAL A 233 83.19 -30.20 30.14
C VAL A 233 82.22 -29.09 29.73
N ILE A 234 82.73 -27.92 29.34
CA ILE A 234 81.90 -26.82 28.79
C ILE A 234 81.14 -27.29 27.55
N THR A 235 81.83 -28.02 26.67
CA THR A 235 81.25 -28.51 25.43
C THR A 235 80.17 -29.58 25.66
N LEU A 236 80.34 -30.42 26.69
CA LEU A 236 79.36 -31.40 27.12
C LEU A 236 78.10 -30.74 27.71
N ILE A 237 78.28 -29.69 28.52
CA ILE A 237 77.19 -28.88 29.07
C ILE A 237 76.42 -28.19 27.93
N GLU A 238 77.12 -27.66 26.93
CA GLU A 238 76.49 -27.10 25.74
C GLU A 238 75.71 -28.14 24.94
N GLY A 239 76.25 -29.35 24.77
CA GLY A 239 75.57 -30.46 24.10
C GLY A 239 74.26 -30.85 24.80
N LYS A 240 74.30 -30.98 26.14
CA LYS A 240 73.09 -31.23 26.96
C LYS A 240 72.07 -30.11 26.87
N LYS A 241 72.50 -28.85 26.83
CA LYS A 241 71.62 -27.70 26.66
C LYS A 241 70.94 -27.72 25.28
N LYS A 242 71.72 -27.96 24.21
CA LYS A 242 71.21 -28.07 22.83
C LYS A 242 70.23 -29.24 22.70
N LYS A 243 70.51 -30.39 23.33
CA LYS A 243 69.58 -31.53 23.42
C LYS A 243 68.25 -31.13 24.05
N LYS A 244 68.29 -30.44 25.19
CA LYS A 244 67.07 -30.00 25.87
C LYS A 244 66.23 -29.11 24.96
N MET A 245 66.85 -28.14 24.29
CA MET A 245 66.14 -27.26 23.34
C MET A 245 65.48 -28.03 22.20
N LEU A 246 66.15 -29.03 21.62
CA LEU A 246 65.56 -29.86 20.55
C LEU A 246 64.41 -30.76 21.06
N ASN A 247 64.49 -31.25 22.29
CA ASN A 247 63.40 -32.02 22.90
C ASN A 247 62.20 -31.14 23.20
N ASP A 248 62.40 -29.92 23.71
CA ASP A 248 61.34 -28.94 23.94
C ASP A 248 60.62 -28.60 22.60
N ASP A 249 61.36 -28.49 21.49
CA ASP A 249 60.78 -28.34 20.15
C ASP A 249 60.04 -29.58 19.65
N LYS A 250 60.53 -30.78 19.96
CA LYS A 250 59.84 -32.05 19.62
C LYS A 250 58.48 -32.17 20.32
N GLU A 251 58.36 -31.68 21.55
CA GLU A 251 57.11 -31.65 22.29
C GLU A 251 56.05 -30.76 21.62
N LYS A 252 56.44 -29.75 20.82
CA LYS A 252 55.48 -28.91 20.08
C LYS A 252 54.68 -29.66 19.00
N TYR A 253 55.19 -30.82 18.58
CA TYR A 253 54.61 -31.69 17.54
C TYR A 253 54.02 -32.98 18.14
N THR A 254 53.98 -33.12 19.47
CA THR A 254 53.48 -34.31 20.16
C THR A 254 52.71 -33.95 21.43
N GLY A 255 51.99 -34.91 22.02
CA GLY A 255 51.31 -34.72 23.31
C GLY A 255 50.23 -33.63 23.30
N ASP A 256 50.12 -32.92 24.43
CA ASP A 256 49.00 -32.01 24.70
C ASP A 256 49.00 -30.73 23.83
N ILE A 257 50.19 -30.26 23.41
CA ILE A 257 50.32 -29.08 22.54
C ILE A 257 49.78 -29.39 21.13
N LEU A 258 50.02 -30.60 20.64
CA LEU A 258 49.47 -31.06 19.36
C LEU A 258 47.94 -31.15 19.43
N VAL A 259 47.43 -31.77 20.49
CA VAL A 259 45.98 -31.93 20.70
C VAL A 259 45.28 -30.57 20.78
N SER A 260 45.85 -29.60 21.51
CA SER A 260 45.24 -28.27 21.63
C SER A 260 45.20 -27.51 20.30
N LYS A 261 46.23 -27.63 19.45
CA LYS A 261 46.21 -27.07 18.08
C LYS A 261 45.14 -27.72 17.21
N TYR A 262 44.94 -29.03 17.34
CA TYR A 262 43.87 -29.75 16.65
C TYR A 262 42.48 -29.32 17.11
N ASP A 263 42.28 -29.15 18.42
CA ASP A 263 41.00 -28.69 18.96
C ASP A 263 40.67 -27.28 18.46
N SER A 264 41.66 -26.37 18.44
CA SER A 264 41.52 -25.04 17.84
C SER A 264 41.14 -25.11 16.36
N LEU A 265 41.83 -25.94 15.57
CA LEU A 265 41.54 -26.11 14.15
C LEU A 265 40.14 -26.71 13.91
N LYS A 266 39.71 -27.65 14.75
CA LYS A 266 38.38 -28.26 14.69
C LYS A 266 37.27 -27.25 14.99
N ILE A 267 37.46 -26.38 15.99
CA ILE A 267 36.52 -25.28 16.28
C ILE A 267 36.42 -24.33 15.09
N ILE A 268 37.56 -23.99 14.48
CA ILE A 268 37.62 -23.12 13.30
C ILE A 268 36.89 -23.76 12.11
N LYS A 269 37.11 -25.06 11.87
CA LYS A 269 36.44 -25.83 10.81
C LYS A 269 34.93 -25.89 11.03
N HIS A 270 34.48 -26.18 12.25
CA HIS A 270 33.05 -26.21 12.56
C HIS A 270 32.39 -24.84 12.36
N LEU A 271 33.10 -23.74 12.69
CA LEU A 271 32.61 -22.40 12.37
C LEU A 271 32.49 -22.18 10.85
N GLN A 272 33.40 -22.74 10.06
CA GLN A 272 33.33 -22.68 8.60
C GLN A 272 32.14 -23.43 8.02
N GLU A 273 31.91 -24.66 8.47
CA GLU A 273 30.74 -25.46 8.08
C GLU A 273 29.44 -24.68 8.41
N ASN A 274 29.34 -24.12 9.62
CA ASN A 274 28.16 -23.38 10.04
C ASN A 274 27.86 -22.14 9.18
N TRP A 275 28.88 -21.32 8.86
CA TRP A 275 28.63 -20.14 8.01
C TRP A 275 28.43 -20.53 6.55
N ALA A 276 29.03 -21.62 6.07
CA ALA A 276 28.79 -22.16 4.74
C ALA A 276 27.33 -22.63 4.59
N ASP A 277 26.80 -23.35 5.58
CA ASP A 277 25.42 -23.83 5.61
C ASP A 277 24.41 -22.67 5.59
N ILE A 278 24.67 -21.60 6.35
CA ILE A 278 23.83 -20.39 6.33
C ILE A 278 23.88 -19.73 4.95
N GLY A 279 25.07 -19.62 4.34
CA GLY A 279 25.23 -19.06 3.00
C GLY A 279 24.46 -19.85 1.94
N LEU A 280 24.59 -21.18 1.94
CA LEU A 280 23.81 -22.08 1.07
C LEU A 280 22.30 -21.96 1.33
N GLY A 281 21.92 -21.83 2.61
CA GLY A 281 20.54 -21.59 3.02
C GLY A 281 19.96 -20.29 2.46
N ILE A 282 20.74 -19.21 2.37
CA ILE A 282 20.35 -17.95 1.73
C ILE A 282 20.20 -18.18 0.22
N PHE A 283 21.21 -18.72 -0.46
CA PHE A 283 21.14 -18.96 -1.90
C PHE A 283 19.95 -19.84 -2.31
N SER A 284 19.63 -20.87 -1.50
CA SER A 284 18.51 -21.77 -1.76
C SER A 284 17.14 -21.10 -1.77
N ARG A 285 16.99 -19.94 -1.10
CA ARG A 285 15.76 -19.14 -1.08
C ARG A 285 15.64 -18.18 -2.27
N HIS A 286 16.74 -17.96 -2.99
CA HIS A 286 16.82 -17.03 -4.13
C HIS A 286 17.07 -17.76 -5.46
N LYS A 287 16.51 -18.97 -5.61
CA LYS A 287 16.53 -19.68 -6.89
C LYS A 287 15.74 -18.91 -7.94
N ASP A 288 16.17 -19.01 -9.19
CA ASP A 288 15.41 -18.49 -10.32
C ASP A 288 14.12 -19.30 -10.57
N MET A 289 13.32 -18.88 -11.55
CA MET A 289 12.05 -19.53 -11.89
C MET A 289 12.27 -20.94 -12.45
N GLU A 290 13.46 -21.20 -13.00
CA GLU A 290 13.94 -22.47 -13.53
C GLU A 290 14.49 -23.40 -12.43
N GLY A 291 14.62 -22.90 -11.20
CA GLY A 291 15.12 -23.63 -10.03
C GLY A 291 16.65 -23.68 -9.92
N ASN A 292 17.38 -22.97 -10.79
CA ASN A 292 18.82 -22.82 -10.71
C ASN A 292 19.19 -21.87 -9.57
N MET A 293 20.36 -22.14 -8.99
CA MET A 293 20.92 -21.32 -7.94
C MET A 293 21.66 -20.11 -8.52
N PRO A 294 21.80 -19.02 -7.74
CA PRO A 294 22.60 -17.87 -8.15
C PRO A 294 24.03 -18.26 -8.52
N SER A 295 24.60 -17.58 -9.52
CA SER A 295 25.99 -17.81 -9.97
C SER A 295 27.02 -17.68 -8.85
N GLU A 296 26.71 -16.85 -7.86
CA GLU A 296 27.51 -16.55 -6.69
C GLU A 296 27.73 -17.76 -5.77
N GLN A 297 26.88 -18.79 -5.86
CA GLN A 297 27.12 -20.07 -5.18
C GLN A 297 28.45 -20.69 -5.62
N LEU A 298 28.84 -20.56 -6.90
CA LEU A 298 30.09 -21.14 -7.40
C LEU A 298 31.31 -20.54 -6.69
N TYR A 299 31.29 -19.22 -6.42
CA TYR A 299 32.35 -18.58 -5.64
C TYR A 299 32.41 -19.11 -4.21
N MET A 300 31.25 -19.38 -3.60
CA MET A 300 31.19 -19.97 -2.26
C MET A 300 31.80 -21.38 -2.23
N GLU A 301 31.50 -22.20 -3.23
CA GLU A 301 32.07 -23.55 -3.37
C GLU A 301 33.59 -23.50 -3.59
N GLU A 302 34.07 -22.55 -4.41
CA GLU A 302 35.50 -22.32 -4.62
C GLU A 302 36.21 -21.87 -3.34
N ILE A 303 35.60 -20.97 -2.56
CA ILE A 303 36.10 -20.54 -1.26
C ILE A 303 36.19 -21.74 -0.31
N ASN A 304 35.14 -22.56 -0.22
CA ASN A 304 35.14 -23.75 0.63
C ASN A 304 36.21 -24.76 0.20
N LYS A 305 36.42 -24.96 -1.10
CA LYS A 305 37.50 -25.80 -1.63
C LYS A 305 38.88 -25.27 -1.25
N THR A 306 39.08 -23.96 -1.36
CA THR A 306 40.33 -23.29 -0.99
C THR A 306 40.60 -23.38 0.50
N ILE A 307 39.58 -23.18 1.34
CA ILE A 307 39.68 -23.36 2.79
C ILE A 307 39.97 -24.82 3.16
N GLY A 308 39.36 -25.78 2.46
CA GLY A 308 39.65 -27.21 2.66
C GLY A 308 41.12 -27.55 2.39
N LYS A 309 41.71 -26.98 1.33
CA LYS A 309 43.15 -27.10 1.04
C LYS A 309 43.99 -26.47 2.16
N LEU A 310 43.61 -25.28 2.62
CA LEU A 310 44.28 -24.58 3.71
C LEU A 310 44.29 -25.40 5.01
N TYR A 311 43.19 -26.07 5.35
CA TYR A 311 43.13 -26.94 6.53
C TYR A 311 44.05 -28.14 6.40
N LYS A 312 44.08 -28.81 5.24
CA LYS A 312 45.02 -29.90 4.99
C LYS A 312 46.48 -29.45 5.15
N GLU A 313 46.81 -28.25 4.65
CA GLU A 313 48.15 -27.68 4.84
C GLU A 313 48.49 -27.45 6.31
N TYR A 314 47.57 -26.87 7.09
CA TYR A 314 47.80 -26.66 8.53
C TYR A 314 47.90 -27.98 9.29
N GLU A 315 47.08 -28.99 8.99
CA GLU A 315 47.20 -30.32 9.59
C GLU A 315 48.60 -30.91 9.39
N VAL A 316 49.15 -30.84 8.17
CA VAL A 316 50.53 -31.30 7.87
C VAL A 316 51.58 -30.52 8.65
N ARG A 317 51.44 -29.19 8.75
CA ARG A 317 52.39 -28.32 9.49
C ARG A 317 52.37 -28.60 10.99
N ILE A 318 51.19 -28.78 11.57
CA ILE A 318 51.02 -29.00 13.01
C ILE A 318 51.54 -30.40 13.41
N ASN A 319 51.31 -31.43 12.57
CA ASN A 319 51.85 -32.78 12.80
C ASN A 319 53.36 -32.87 12.62
N GLY A 320 53.95 -31.93 11.87
CA GLY A 320 55.34 -32.05 11.43
C GLY A 320 55.53 -33.13 10.36
N ASP A 321 54.46 -33.52 9.67
CA ASP A 321 54.47 -34.51 8.58
C ASP A 321 55.16 -34.00 7.30
N ASN A 322 55.54 -32.72 7.29
CA ASN A 322 56.46 -32.15 6.32
C ASN A 322 57.88 -32.76 6.39
N GLY A 323 58.18 -33.53 7.45
CA GLY A 323 59.46 -34.21 7.65
C GLY A 323 60.11 -33.88 8.99
N ILE A 324 59.61 -32.86 9.71
CA ILE A 324 60.10 -32.46 11.03
C ILE A 324 59.96 -33.61 12.02
N SER A 325 58.81 -34.29 12.05
CA SER A 325 58.53 -35.40 12.96
C SER A 325 59.46 -36.61 12.78
N LYS A 326 60.13 -36.72 11.61
CA LYS A 326 61.09 -37.80 11.29
C LYS A 326 62.55 -37.37 11.46
N ILE A 327 62.91 -36.19 10.96
CA ILE A 327 64.31 -35.73 10.95
C ILE A 327 64.73 -35.22 12.34
N LEU A 328 63.84 -34.52 13.06
CA LEU A 328 64.16 -33.96 14.38
C LEU A 328 64.55 -35.05 15.42
N PRO A 329 63.80 -36.17 15.56
CA PRO A 329 64.24 -37.27 16.43
C PRO A 329 65.56 -37.92 16.03
N ASN A 330 65.89 -37.96 14.74
CA ASN A 330 67.17 -38.51 14.26
C ASN A 330 68.36 -37.63 14.65
N VAL A 331 68.21 -36.30 14.56
CA VAL A 331 69.21 -35.35 15.03
C VAL A 331 69.38 -35.44 16.54
N ILE A 332 68.28 -35.52 17.30
CA ILE A 332 68.31 -35.71 18.76
C ILE A 332 69.04 -37.01 19.13
N SER A 333 68.74 -38.12 18.46
CA SER A 333 69.36 -39.42 18.71
C SER A 333 70.85 -39.42 18.38
N SER A 334 71.24 -38.74 17.31
CA SER A 334 72.65 -38.56 16.94
C SER A 334 73.40 -37.70 17.95
N LEU A 335 72.79 -36.61 18.43
CA LEU A 335 73.35 -35.76 19.46
C LEU A 335 73.47 -36.50 20.81
N ASP A 336 72.52 -37.37 21.13
CA ASP A 336 72.52 -38.21 22.33
C ASP A 336 73.64 -39.24 22.33
N PHE A 337 73.80 -39.93 21.20
CA PHE A 337 74.89 -40.88 21.01
C PHE A 337 76.25 -40.22 21.25
N TRP A 338 76.47 -39.02 20.70
CA TRP A 338 77.73 -38.30 20.89
C TRP A 338 77.89 -37.73 22.28
N THR A 339 76.84 -37.16 22.87
CA THR A 339 76.89 -36.67 24.25
C THR A 339 77.30 -37.80 25.20
N PHE A 340 76.72 -39.01 25.03
CA PHE A 340 77.10 -40.19 25.79
C PHE A 340 78.54 -40.65 25.50
N LYS A 341 78.96 -40.66 24.23
CA LYS A 341 80.33 -41.03 23.87
C LYS A 341 81.37 -40.07 24.46
N LEU A 342 81.08 -38.79 24.49
CA LEU A 342 81.94 -37.77 25.09
C LEU A 342 81.98 -37.83 26.62
N GLU A 343 80.86 -38.21 27.26
CA GLU A 343 80.83 -38.50 28.71
C GLU A 343 81.78 -39.65 29.06
N ASN A 344 81.80 -40.70 28.25
CA ASN A 344 82.70 -41.83 28.44
C ASN A 344 84.17 -41.47 28.14
N LEU A 345 84.42 -40.63 27.13
CA LEU A 345 85.78 -40.16 26.76
C LEU A 345 86.43 -39.26 27.82
N LEU A 346 85.67 -38.59 28.68
CA LEU A 346 86.20 -37.88 29.85
C LEU A 346 86.92 -38.80 30.84
N GLY A 347 86.71 -40.13 30.74
CA GLY A 347 87.39 -41.15 31.55
C GLY A 347 88.74 -41.63 31.00
N PHE A 348 89.10 -41.30 29.75
CA PHE A 348 90.31 -41.81 29.08
C PHE A 348 91.41 -40.74 28.93
N SER A 349 92.69 -41.15 28.94
CA SER A 349 93.86 -40.26 28.81
C SER A 349 94.13 -39.82 27.36
N GLU A 350 93.76 -40.63 26.37
CA GLU A 350 93.93 -40.36 24.94
C GLU A 350 92.63 -40.65 24.18
N ILE A 351 92.28 -39.76 23.24
CA ILE A 351 91.14 -39.95 22.34
C ILE A 351 91.69 -40.60 21.07
N PRO A 352 91.21 -41.78 20.64
CA PRO A 352 91.67 -42.42 19.41
C PRO A 352 91.33 -41.57 18.18
N LEU A 353 92.27 -41.41 17.25
CA LEU A 353 92.12 -40.60 16.04
C LEU A 353 90.90 -41.02 15.19
N GLU A 354 90.63 -42.32 15.11
CA GLU A 354 89.49 -42.92 14.39
C GLU A 354 88.13 -42.49 14.96
N GLU A 355 88.04 -42.29 16.28
CA GLU A 355 86.80 -41.85 16.92
C GLU A 355 86.49 -40.38 16.65
N LEU A 356 87.53 -39.59 16.38
CA LEU A 356 87.42 -38.16 16.11
C LEU A 356 87.10 -37.88 14.64
N GLU A 357 87.62 -38.70 13.72
CA GLU A 357 87.21 -38.66 12.31
C GLU A 357 85.76 -39.15 12.12
N GLY A 358 85.33 -40.14 12.92
CA GLY A 358 83.93 -40.56 12.99
C GLY A 358 83.01 -39.48 13.57
N PHE A 359 83.53 -38.64 14.48
CA PHE A 359 82.81 -37.49 15.05
C PHE A 359 82.54 -36.43 13.98
N ASP A 360 83.58 -35.98 13.27
CA ASP A 360 83.45 -34.96 12.22
C ASP A 360 82.43 -35.36 11.15
N LYS A 361 82.51 -36.59 10.62
CA LYS A 361 81.54 -37.10 9.64
C LYS A 361 80.09 -37.05 10.14
N LYS A 362 79.87 -37.34 11.42
CA LYS A 362 78.52 -37.36 12.00
C LYS A 362 78.02 -35.96 12.36
N VAL A 363 78.92 -35.03 12.68
CA VAL A 363 78.58 -33.60 12.81
C VAL A 363 78.18 -33.00 11.47
N ASP A 364 78.89 -33.34 10.39
CA ASP A 364 78.52 -32.95 9.03
C ASP A 364 77.14 -33.51 8.65
N GLU A 365 76.86 -34.77 8.98
CA GLU A 365 75.54 -35.39 8.77
C GLU A 365 74.44 -34.67 9.57
N MET A 366 74.68 -34.36 10.85
CA MET A 366 73.74 -33.60 11.68
C MET A 366 73.53 -32.18 11.13
N ALA A 367 74.58 -31.51 10.65
CA ALA A 367 74.47 -30.18 10.05
C ALA A 367 73.65 -30.21 8.76
N SER A 368 73.83 -31.22 7.90
CA SER A 368 73.04 -31.42 6.68
C SER A 368 71.56 -31.73 6.98
N GLN A 369 71.29 -32.53 8.02
CA GLN A 369 69.93 -32.79 8.49
C GLN A 369 69.26 -31.54 9.05
N LEU A 370 69.99 -30.71 9.80
CA LEU A 370 69.50 -29.41 10.27
C LEU A 370 69.24 -28.44 9.11
N ASP A 371 70.07 -28.43 8.08
CA ASP A 371 69.82 -27.64 6.86
C ASP A 371 68.57 -28.08 6.10
N THR A 372 68.34 -29.40 6.06
CA THR A 372 67.13 -29.97 5.51
C THR A 372 65.90 -29.58 6.34
N LEU A 373 66.00 -29.58 7.67
CA LEU A 373 64.93 -29.10 8.54
C LEU A 373 64.64 -27.61 8.35
N LEU A 374 65.68 -26.77 8.26
CA LEU A 374 65.54 -25.32 8.08
C LEU A 374 64.85 -24.95 6.75
N SER A 375 65.05 -25.73 5.69
CA SER A 375 64.37 -25.53 4.40
C SER A 375 62.92 -26.03 4.39
N ILE A 376 62.59 -27.00 5.24
CA ILE A 376 61.25 -27.61 5.32
C ILE A 376 60.31 -26.86 6.29
N ILE A 377 60.82 -26.17 7.30
CA ILE A 377 59.95 -25.42 8.25
C ILE A 377 59.15 -24.34 7.50
N GLY A 378 57.83 -24.41 7.66
CA GLY A 378 56.87 -23.50 7.02
C GLY A 378 56.52 -23.84 5.58
N THR A 379 57.12 -24.89 5.02
CA THR A 379 56.74 -25.43 3.71
C THR A 379 55.93 -26.71 3.88
N VAL A 380 54.90 -26.84 3.05
CA VAL A 380 54.16 -28.09 2.86
C VAL A 380 54.66 -28.66 1.54
N PRO A 381 55.11 -29.93 1.48
CA PRO A 381 55.40 -30.57 0.22
C PRO A 381 54.16 -30.42 -0.67
N GLN A 382 54.31 -29.92 -1.90
CA GLN A 382 53.20 -29.94 -2.85
C GLN A 382 52.77 -31.40 -2.98
N GLN A 383 51.66 -31.77 -2.33
CA GLN A 383 50.96 -33.00 -2.65
C GLN A 383 50.63 -32.86 -4.14
N ALA A 384 51.26 -33.70 -4.96
CA ALA A 384 50.79 -33.94 -6.30
C ALA A 384 49.28 -34.17 -6.18
N ASP A 385 48.50 -33.38 -6.93
CA ASP A 385 47.08 -33.58 -7.12
C ASP A 385 46.85 -35.02 -7.58
N VAL A 386 46.65 -35.93 -6.63
CA VAL A 386 46.12 -37.28 -6.86
C VAL A 386 44.75 -37.33 -6.20
N ASP A 387 43.91 -36.37 -6.55
CA ASP A 387 42.46 -36.53 -6.53
C ASP A 387 41.97 -36.49 -7.99
N SER A 388 42.47 -37.46 -8.77
CA SER A 388 41.79 -37.95 -9.97
C SER A 388 41.21 -39.31 -9.61
N GLY A 389 39.99 -39.33 -9.07
CA GLY A 389 39.41 -40.60 -8.63
C GLY A 389 38.06 -40.51 -7.93
N SER A 390 37.03 -40.00 -8.62
CA SER A 390 35.68 -40.57 -8.74
C SER A 390 34.68 -39.51 -9.20
#